data_AF-A0A2P6RGH7-F1
#
_entry.id   AF-A0A2P6RGH7-F1
#
_cell.length_a   1.000
_cell.length_b   1.000
_cell.length_c   1.000
_cell.angle_alpha   90.00
_cell.angle_beta   90.00
_cell.angle_gamma   90.00
#
_symmetry.space_group_name_H-M   'P 1'
#
loop_
_entity.id
_entity.type
_entity.pdbx_description
1 polymer ?
#
loop_
_entity_poly.entity_id
_entity_poly.type
_entity_poly.pdbx_seq_one_letter_code
_entity_poly.pdbx_strand_id
1 'polypeptide(L)'
;MKQKSTDSPHDKFKSSSSNNLFFLLLLLLTNLITLFISSSLFSCSYKSLSTTVEETATIASDLPPEFLAFTSGQALPFGFNTNFDSDTIYPPAGKACTLFPDELRRYMSYKVNGSCPDDELLAQKLLLKGCEPLPRRRCRPASQPEYTEPYPLPISLWTTPSDSSVVWTAYTCKNYNCLVNRKRNEKGFSDCKDCFDLQANEKSRWARSKGGGLDFSIDEVLATKPRGSIRIGLDVGGGVATFAVRMRERNITIVTTSMNLNGPFNNFIASRGVVPLYISISQRLPFYDNTLDIVHSMHVLSNWIPTTLLHFAFFDVYRVLRPGGLFWLDHFFCVGEQLEEIYGPLIKSIGFNKLKWVVGRKLDRGPELREMYLSALLEKPLKNSW
;
A
#
# COMPACT_ATOMS: atom_id res chain seq x y z
N MET A 1 -51.17 26.81 -58.85
CA MET A 1 -52.15 27.90 -59.03
C MET A 1 -51.73 29.05 -58.12
N LYS A 2 -51.59 30.26 -58.68
CA LYS A 2 -51.03 31.48 -58.05
C LYS A 2 -52.07 32.23 -57.18
N GLN A 3 -51.63 32.81 -56.05
CA GLN A 3 -52.04 34.16 -55.57
C GLN A 3 -51.10 34.58 -54.40
N LYS A 4 -50.19 35.56 -54.60
CA LYS A 4 -50.26 37.02 -54.31
C LYS A 4 -50.57 37.34 -52.83
N SER A 5 -49.59 37.86 -52.06
CA SER A 5 -49.32 39.30 -51.74
C SER A 5 -50.40 39.87 -50.79
N THR A 6 -50.18 40.73 -49.79
CA THR A 6 -49.08 41.59 -49.32
C THR A 6 -49.53 42.22 -47.98
N ASP A 7 -48.57 42.73 -47.21
CA ASP A 7 -48.64 43.87 -46.28
C ASP A 7 -49.16 43.74 -44.83
N SER A 8 -48.30 44.29 -43.95
CA SER A 8 -48.48 44.75 -42.56
C SER A 8 -49.30 46.06 -42.54
N PRO A 9 -49.87 46.58 -41.41
CA PRO A 9 -49.07 47.08 -40.28
C PRO A 9 -49.73 47.23 -38.87
N HIS A 10 -48.88 47.55 -37.89
CA HIS A 10 -49.06 48.41 -36.69
C HIS A 10 -50.02 48.09 -35.52
N ASP A 11 -49.37 48.03 -34.34
CA ASP A 11 -49.67 48.73 -33.08
C ASP A 11 -50.27 48.00 -31.84
N LYS A 12 -49.41 48.02 -30.79
CA LYS A 12 -49.66 48.27 -29.36
C LYS A 12 -50.31 47.19 -28.48
N PHE A 13 -49.51 46.64 -27.55
CA PHE A 13 -49.94 46.45 -26.16
C PHE A 13 -48.80 46.75 -25.17
N LYS A 14 -49.14 47.53 -24.14
CA LYS A 14 -48.29 47.99 -23.03
C LYS A 14 -48.24 46.95 -21.89
N SER A 15 -47.08 46.94 -21.22
CA SER A 15 -46.88 46.84 -19.76
C SER A 15 -47.12 45.52 -19.01
N SER A 16 -46.01 44.95 -18.48
CA SER A 16 -45.92 44.56 -17.07
C SER A 16 -44.45 44.59 -16.59
N SER A 17 -44.02 45.72 -16.04
CA SER A 17 -42.66 45.95 -15.51
C SER A 17 -42.58 45.71 -13.98
N SER A 18 -43.64 45.22 -13.35
CA SER A 18 -43.72 45.10 -11.88
C SER A 18 -43.11 43.80 -11.33
N ASN A 19 -43.16 42.70 -12.09
CA ASN A 19 -42.68 41.40 -11.62
C ASN A 19 -41.15 41.25 -11.66
N ASN A 20 -40.46 41.93 -12.58
CA ASN A 20 -39.00 41.83 -12.70
C ASN A 20 -38.26 42.55 -11.56
N LEU A 21 -38.84 43.64 -11.01
CA LEU A 21 -38.20 44.39 -9.93
C LEU A 21 -38.24 43.62 -8.61
N PHE A 22 -39.31 42.86 -8.34
CA PHE A 22 -39.43 42.01 -7.16
C PHE A 22 -38.43 40.84 -7.19
N PHE A 23 -38.25 40.19 -8.35
CA PHE A 23 -37.26 39.14 -8.52
C PHE A 23 -35.82 39.65 -8.42
N LEU A 24 -35.53 40.84 -8.95
CA LEU A 24 -34.23 41.49 -8.79
C LEU A 24 -33.94 41.86 -7.34
N LEU A 25 -34.94 42.32 -6.59
CA LEU A 25 -34.79 42.64 -5.16
C LEU A 25 -34.55 41.37 -4.32
N LEU A 26 -35.25 40.27 -4.63
CA LEU A 26 -35.09 38.99 -3.94
C LEU A 26 -33.72 38.35 -4.23
N LEU A 27 -33.21 38.48 -5.45
CA LEU A 27 -31.85 38.07 -5.83
C LEU A 27 -30.78 38.95 -5.16
N LEU A 28 -31.02 40.26 -5.01
CA LEU A 28 -30.08 41.13 -4.30
C LEU A 28 -30.05 40.82 -2.79
N LEU A 29 -31.21 40.57 -2.17
CA LEU A 29 -31.31 40.25 -0.74
C LEU A 29 -30.69 38.89 -0.41
N THR A 30 -30.90 37.88 -1.26
CA THR A 30 -30.27 36.55 -1.06
C THR A 30 -28.76 36.60 -1.25
N ASN A 31 -28.25 37.38 -2.21
CA ASN A 31 -26.81 37.60 -2.40
C ASN A 31 -26.16 38.47 -1.30
N LEU A 32 -26.88 39.46 -0.75
CA LEU A 32 -26.38 40.22 0.40
C LEU A 32 -26.32 39.36 1.66
N ILE A 33 -27.28 38.45 1.87
CA ILE A 33 -27.28 37.53 3.01
C ILE A 33 -26.14 36.51 2.89
N THR A 34 -25.87 35.95 1.71
CA THR A 34 -24.68 35.09 1.52
C THR A 34 -23.37 35.86 1.68
N LEU A 35 -23.30 37.13 1.23
CA LEU A 35 -22.13 37.98 1.45
C LEU A 35 -21.93 38.28 2.94
N PHE A 36 -22.99 38.60 3.69
CA PHE A 36 -22.92 38.85 5.14
C PHE A 36 -22.57 37.61 5.95
N ILE A 37 -23.08 36.43 5.58
CA ILE A 37 -22.73 35.15 6.22
C ILE A 37 -21.27 34.78 5.89
N SER A 38 -20.79 35.08 4.68
CA SER A 38 -19.38 34.89 4.31
C SER A 38 -18.43 35.85 5.04
N SER A 39 -18.86 37.09 5.35
CA SER A 39 -18.01 38.09 6.00
C SER A 39 -18.08 38.07 7.53
N SER A 40 -19.13 37.51 8.14
CA SER A 40 -19.29 37.46 9.60
C SER A 40 -18.94 36.10 10.24
N LEU A 41 -18.94 35.01 9.47
CA LEU A 41 -18.54 33.67 9.95
C LEU A 41 -17.20 33.17 9.39
N PHE A 42 -16.59 33.86 8.43
CA PHE A 42 -15.20 33.64 8.02
C PHE A 42 -14.35 34.87 8.29
N SER A 43 -14.14 35.18 9.57
CA SER A 43 -12.93 35.90 9.96
C SER A 43 -11.76 34.90 9.94
N CYS A 44 -11.37 34.48 8.74
CA CYS A 44 -10.02 33.95 8.52
C CYS A 44 -9.07 35.13 8.60
N SER A 45 -8.64 35.45 9.82
CA SER A 45 -7.42 36.23 10.01
C SER A 45 -6.31 35.48 9.28
N TYR A 46 -5.95 35.95 8.09
CA TYR A 46 -4.66 35.68 7.47
C TYR A 46 -3.61 36.31 8.39
N LYS A 47 -3.24 35.58 9.45
CA LYS A 47 -1.89 35.72 9.97
C LYS A 47 -1.00 35.29 8.82
N SER A 48 -0.32 36.26 8.22
CA SER A 48 0.93 36.01 7.53
C SER A 48 1.76 35.14 8.46
N LEU A 49 1.78 33.83 8.22
CA LEU A 49 2.79 32.96 8.76
C LEU A 49 4.03 33.30 7.95
N SER A 50 4.68 34.40 8.34
CA SER A 50 6.12 34.46 8.23
C SER A 50 6.59 33.28 9.06
N THR A 51 6.77 32.13 8.40
CA THR A 51 7.49 31.00 8.95
C THR A 51 8.88 31.54 9.24
N THR A 52 9.04 32.00 10.47
CA THR A 52 10.34 32.26 11.04
C THR A 52 11.14 30.99 10.84
N VAL A 53 12.32 31.15 10.28
CA VAL A 53 13.38 30.15 10.14
C VAL A 53 13.82 29.58 11.51
N GLU A 54 13.12 29.92 12.61
CA GLU A 54 13.37 29.47 13.97
C GLU A 54 12.70 28.13 14.34
N GLU A 55 11.60 27.73 13.69
CA GLU A 55 10.91 26.47 14.07
C GLU A 55 11.65 25.20 13.62
N THR A 56 12.56 25.32 12.64
CA THR A 56 13.45 24.21 12.24
C THR A 56 14.69 24.12 13.13
N ALA A 57 15.08 25.19 13.82
CA ALA A 57 16.23 25.20 14.71
C ALA A 57 15.91 24.60 16.10
N THR A 58 14.66 24.68 16.56
CA THR A 58 14.25 24.15 17.87
C THR A 58 13.93 22.65 17.89
N ILE A 59 13.56 22.03 16.76
CA ILE A 59 13.34 20.58 16.68
C ILE A 59 14.67 19.80 16.64
N ALA A 60 15.74 20.41 16.11
CA ALA A 60 17.05 19.77 16.01
C ALA A 60 17.68 19.47 17.40
N SER A 61 17.29 20.18 18.46
CA SER A 61 17.88 20.04 19.79
C SER A 61 17.36 18.86 20.62
N ASP A 62 16.27 18.19 20.21
CA ASP A 62 15.68 17.07 20.97
C ASP A 62 15.87 15.68 20.32
N LEU A 63 16.49 15.60 19.14
CA LEU A 63 16.64 14.32 18.43
C LEU A 63 17.76 13.43 19.05
N PRO A 64 17.63 12.09 19.00
CA PRO A 64 18.63 11.19 19.60
C PRO A 64 20.00 11.31 18.92
N PRO A 65 21.11 11.27 19.68
CA PRO A 65 22.46 11.40 19.11
C PRO A 65 22.78 10.41 18.00
N GLU A 66 22.40 9.13 18.14
CA GLU A 66 22.61 8.13 17.07
C GLU A 66 21.75 8.41 15.82
N PHE A 67 20.58 9.03 15.96
CA PHE A 67 19.77 9.44 14.81
C PHE A 67 20.43 10.57 14.05
N LEU A 68 20.95 11.57 14.77
CA LEU A 68 21.71 12.67 14.19
C LEU A 68 23.01 12.17 13.55
N ALA A 69 23.71 11.24 14.20
CA ALA A 69 24.91 10.61 13.64
C ALA A 69 24.63 9.87 12.32
N PHE A 70 23.46 9.23 12.19
CA PHE A 70 23.06 8.57 10.95
C PHE A 70 22.59 9.54 9.86
N THR A 71 21.79 10.55 10.20
CA THR A 71 21.13 11.42 9.20
C THR A 71 21.94 12.67 8.83
N SER A 72 22.99 12.98 9.60
CA SER A 72 23.92 14.07 9.28
C SER A 72 24.74 13.78 8.02
N GLY A 73 25.14 14.86 7.34
CA GLY A 73 25.98 14.79 6.16
C GLY A 73 27.33 14.15 6.46
N GLN A 74 27.67 13.12 5.70
CA GLN A 74 28.95 12.42 5.79
C GLN A 74 29.85 12.88 4.66
N ALA A 75 31.04 13.39 4.99
CA ALA A 75 32.02 13.78 3.98
C ALA A 75 32.46 12.57 3.15
N LEU A 76 32.58 12.76 1.84
CA LEU A 76 33.05 11.74 0.93
C LEU A 76 34.58 11.59 1.08
N PRO A 77 35.11 10.35 1.06
CA PRO A 77 36.53 10.10 1.30
C PRO A 77 37.45 10.68 0.22
N PHE A 78 36.92 10.96 -0.97
CA PHE A 78 37.66 11.51 -2.11
C PHE A 78 37.21 12.94 -2.47
N GLY A 79 36.50 13.61 -1.55
CA GLY A 79 35.96 14.95 -1.79
C GLY A 79 34.81 14.95 -2.78
N PHE A 80 34.74 16.01 -3.60
CA PHE A 80 33.62 16.30 -4.48
C PHE A 80 33.32 15.18 -5.50
N ASN A 81 32.04 14.83 -5.63
CA ASN A 81 31.56 13.85 -6.58
C ASN A 81 30.56 14.47 -7.57
N THR A 82 30.87 14.41 -8.86
CA THR A 82 30.05 15.00 -9.93
C THR A 82 28.70 14.31 -10.14
N ASN A 83 28.51 13.06 -9.70
CA ASN A 83 27.22 12.37 -9.83
C ASN A 83 26.16 12.90 -8.86
N PHE A 84 26.58 13.43 -7.70
CA PHE A 84 25.69 14.01 -6.69
C PHE A 84 25.88 15.53 -6.53
N ASP A 85 26.79 16.13 -7.31
CA ASP A 85 27.17 17.55 -7.24
C ASP A 85 27.50 18.02 -5.81
N SER A 86 28.20 17.16 -5.06
CA SER A 86 28.41 17.34 -3.62
C SER A 86 29.66 16.58 -3.15
N ASP A 87 30.31 17.07 -2.10
CA ASP A 87 31.36 16.38 -1.34
C ASP A 87 30.81 15.66 -0.10
N THR A 88 29.50 15.68 0.09
CA THR A 88 28.80 15.18 1.28
C THR A 88 27.61 14.31 0.89
N ILE A 89 27.43 13.17 1.57
CA ILE A 89 26.30 12.26 1.38
C ILE A 89 25.38 12.25 2.60
N TYR A 90 24.06 12.28 2.38
CA TYR A 90 23.05 12.26 3.43
C TYR A 90 22.28 10.94 3.39
N PRO A 91 22.34 10.11 4.44
CA PRO A 91 21.54 8.91 4.51
C PRO A 91 20.04 9.23 4.65
N PRO A 92 19.15 8.54 3.90
CA PRO A 92 17.72 8.80 3.98
C PRO A 92 17.15 8.23 5.29
N ALA A 93 16.22 8.98 5.88
CA ALA A 93 15.30 8.51 6.91
C ALA A 93 13.88 8.99 6.56
N GLY A 94 12.87 8.20 6.91
CA GLY A 94 11.48 8.59 6.68
C GLY A 94 11.16 9.95 7.31
N LYS A 95 10.56 10.87 6.55
CA LYS A 95 10.27 12.23 7.03
C LYS A 95 9.45 12.24 8.34
N ALA A 96 8.54 11.28 8.49
CA ALA A 96 7.70 11.20 9.69
C ALA A 96 8.44 10.68 10.93
N CYS A 97 9.68 10.17 10.82
CA CYS A 97 10.46 9.70 11.98
C CYS A 97 10.58 10.77 13.08
N THR A 98 10.83 12.02 12.70
CA THR A 98 11.05 13.13 13.64
C THR A 98 9.77 13.61 14.33
N LEU A 99 8.59 13.16 13.87
CA LEU A 99 7.31 13.44 14.52
C LEU A 99 7.08 12.57 15.77
N PHE A 100 7.96 11.59 16.02
CA PHE A 100 7.85 10.64 17.13
C PHE A 100 9.15 10.57 17.96
N PRO A 101 9.59 11.68 18.57
CA PRO A 101 10.90 11.77 19.21
C PRO A 101 11.11 10.76 20.34
N ASP A 102 10.08 10.45 21.13
CA ASP A 102 10.18 9.49 22.24
C ASP A 102 10.37 8.05 21.75
N GLU A 103 9.56 7.63 20.78
CA GLU A 103 9.73 6.31 20.16
C GLU A 103 11.06 6.21 19.40
N LEU A 104 11.47 7.28 18.72
CA LEU A 104 12.76 7.35 18.03
C LEU A 104 13.93 7.27 19.03
N ARG A 105 13.84 7.93 20.19
CA ARG A 105 14.86 7.88 21.25
C ARG A 105 15.00 6.49 21.82
N ARG A 106 13.88 5.80 22.07
CA ARG A 106 13.90 4.39 22.49
C ARG A 106 14.50 3.50 21.40
N TYR A 107 14.10 3.71 20.14
CA TYR A 107 14.62 2.96 19.00
C TYR A 107 16.12 3.21 18.79
N MET A 108 16.65 4.39 19.09
CA MET A 108 18.06 4.71 18.89
C MET A 108 18.91 4.51 20.16
N SER A 109 18.34 3.94 21.23
CA SER A 109 19.05 3.66 22.48
C SER A 109 19.66 2.27 22.47
N TYR A 110 20.94 2.19 22.10
CA TYR A 110 21.71 0.96 22.10
C TYR A 110 23.20 1.24 22.27
N LYS A 111 23.97 0.23 22.69
CA LYS A 111 25.43 0.31 22.69
C LYS A 111 25.96 0.08 21.27
N VAL A 112 26.73 1.02 20.73
CA VAL A 112 27.43 0.84 19.44
C VAL A 112 28.31 -0.40 19.51
N ASN A 113 28.29 -1.23 18.46
CA ASN A 113 28.93 -2.54 18.40
C ASN A 113 28.45 -3.55 19.47
N GLY A 114 27.33 -3.28 20.15
CA GLY A 114 26.66 -4.20 21.07
C GLY A 114 25.49 -4.95 20.41
N SER A 115 24.63 -5.53 21.23
CA SER A 115 23.37 -6.13 20.80
C SER A 115 22.29 -5.05 20.66
N CYS A 116 21.45 -5.18 19.63
CA CYS A 116 20.25 -4.36 19.52
C CYS A 116 19.25 -4.76 20.60
N PRO A 117 18.46 -3.81 21.14
CA PRO A 117 17.31 -4.12 21.96
C PRO A 117 16.34 -5.03 21.20
N ASP A 118 15.66 -5.90 21.94
CA ASP A 118 14.56 -6.70 21.42
C ASP A 118 13.29 -5.84 21.36
N ASP A 119 13.14 -5.09 20.27
CA ASP A 119 12.13 -4.05 20.13
C ASP A 119 11.44 -4.05 18.77
N GLU A 120 11.22 -5.24 18.21
CA GLU A 120 10.56 -5.41 16.91
C GLU A 120 9.20 -4.70 16.83
N LEU A 121 8.37 -4.77 17.89
CA LEU A 121 7.08 -4.06 17.92
C LEU A 121 7.24 -2.54 17.84
N LEU A 122 8.30 -1.98 18.42
CA LEU A 122 8.60 -0.55 18.34
C LEU A 122 9.05 -0.19 16.92
N ALA A 123 9.94 -0.99 16.32
CA ALA A 123 10.39 -0.83 14.94
C ALA A 123 9.22 -0.87 13.95
N GLN A 124 8.34 -1.87 14.09
CA GLN A 124 7.13 -2.01 13.29
C GLN A 124 6.19 -0.82 13.43
N LYS A 125 5.97 -0.34 14.67
CA LYS A 125 5.13 0.83 14.94
C LYS A 125 5.69 2.08 14.28
N LEU A 126 7.01 2.30 14.31
CA LEU A 126 7.66 3.41 13.64
C LEU A 126 7.49 3.34 12.11
N LEU A 127 7.70 2.17 11.51
CA LEU A 127 7.48 1.94 10.07
C LEU A 127 6.04 2.30 9.67
N LEU A 128 5.05 1.75 10.38
CA LEU A 128 3.63 2.00 10.10
C LEU A 128 3.21 3.46 10.32
N LYS A 129 3.96 4.21 11.13
CA LYS A 129 3.81 5.66 11.33
C LYS A 129 4.50 6.50 10.25
N GLY A 130 5.13 5.88 9.25
CA GLY A 130 5.81 6.57 8.14
C GLY A 130 7.30 6.84 8.37
N CYS A 131 7.91 6.25 9.40
CA CYS A 131 9.36 6.28 9.59
C CYS A 131 10.04 5.22 8.71
N GLU A 132 9.84 5.33 7.40
CA GLU A 132 10.34 4.39 6.41
C GLU A 132 11.19 5.11 5.33
N PRO A 133 12.44 4.65 5.05
CA PRO A 133 13.15 3.60 5.77
C PRO A 133 13.45 4.00 7.23
N LEU A 134 13.51 2.99 8.11
CA LEU A 134 13.98 3.19 9.49
C LEU A 134 15.45 3.65 9.48
N PRO A 135 15.86 4.50 10.45
CA PRO A 135 17.25 4.88 10.59
C PRO A 135 18.11 3.65 10.90
N ARG A 136 19.27 3.55 10.24
CA ARG A 136 20.16 2.39 10.45
C ARG A 136 20.77 2.42 11.84
N ARG A 137 20.86 1.24 12.46
CA ARG A 137 21.51 1.06 13.77
C ARG A 137 22.91 0.51 13.64
N ARG A 138 23.79 0.87 14.57
CA ARG A 138 25.15 0.31 14.73
C ARG A 138 25.22 -0.76 15.83
N CYS A 139 24.26 -1.67 15.85
CA CYS A 139 24.18 -2.82 16.77
C CYS A 139 23.91 -4.11 16.00
N ARG A 140 24.16 -5.27 16.63
CA ARG A 140 23.89 -6.58 16.04
C ARG A 140 22.47 -7.03 16.40
N PRO A 141 21.61 -7.43 15.44
CA PRO A 141 20.25 -7.87 15.73
C PRO A 141 20.25 -9.09 16.65
N ALA A 142 19.22 -9.21 17.49
CA ALA A 142 19.04 -10.37 18.34
C ALA A 142 18.79 -11.63 17.50
N SER A 143 19.29 -12.77 17.98
CA SER A 143 19.05 -14.10 17.42
C SER A 143 18.84 -15.10 18.55
N GLN A 144 18.16 -16.21 18.25
CA GLN A 144 18.00 -17.29 19.22
C GLN A 144 19.35 -17.96 19.51
N PRO A 145 19.67 -18.33 20.77
CA PRO A 145 20.94 -18.97 21.10
C PRO A 145 21.20 -20.28 20.35
N GLU A 146 20.16 -21.06 20.10
CA GLU A 146 20.22 -22.39 19.48
C GLU A 146 19.70 -22.37 18.03
N TYR A 147 20.24 -21.46 17.21
CA TYR A 147 19.82 -21.34 15.80
C TYR A 147 20.14 -22.61 14.99
N THR A 148 19.11 -23.15 14.32
CA THR A 148 19.23 -24.24 13.35
C THR A 148 19.24 -23.70 11.93
N GLU A 149 20.14 -24.20 11.08
CA GLU A 149 20.17 -23.87 9.65
C GLU A 149 18.86 -24.22 8.94
N PRO A 150 18.43 -23.42 7.94
CA PRO A 150 17.18 -23.66 7.21
C PRO A 150 17.27 -24.92 6.35
N TYR A 151 16.11 -25.55 6.10
CA TYR A 151 16.02 -26.68 5.19
C TYR A 151 16.48 -26.29 3.76
N PRO A 152 17.21 -27.18 3.05
CA PRO A 152 17.62 -26.91 1.68
C PRO A 152 16.41 -26.89 0.73
N LEU A 153 16.59 -26.25 -0.43
CA LEU A 153 15.60 -26.36 -1.52
C LEU A 153 15.65 -27.77 -2.12
N PRO A 154 14.50 -28.35 -2.53
CA PRO A 154 13.15 -27.76 -2.50
C PRO A 154 12.37 -28.02 -1.20
N ILE A 155 12.95 -28.70 -0.20
CA ILE A 155 12.25 -29.12 1.02
C ILE A 155 11.67 -27.91 1.76
N SER A 156 12.44 -26.83 1.90
CA SER A 156 11.99 -25.59 2.57
C SER A 156 10.74 -24.96 1.98
N LEU A 157 10.37 -25.26 0.72
CA LEU A 157 9.20 -24.64 0.08
C LEU A 157 7.88 -24.99 0.78
N TRP A 158 7.79 -26.17 1.40
CA TRP A 158 6.54 -26.72 1.96
C TRP A 158 6.69 -27.30 3.37
N THR A 159 7.77 -26.90 4.08
CA THR A 159 8.08 -27.36 5.42
C THR A 159 8.13 -26.18 6.39
N THR A 160 7.50 -26.34 7.55
CA THR A 160 7.58 -25.40 8.66
C THR A 160 9.02 -25.38 9.21
N PRO A 161 9.68 -24.21 9.33
CA PRO A 161 11.05 -24.12 9.83
C PRO A 161 11.12 -24.36 11.34
N SER A 162 12.35 -24.48 11.86
CA SER A 162 12.60 -24.60 13.31
C SER A 162 12.13 -23.36 14.06
N ASP A 163 11.59 -23.54 15.27
CA ASP A 163 11.21 -22.44 16.16
C ASP A 163 12.41 -21.54 16.51
N SER A 164 13.65 -22.05 16.41
CA SER A 164 14.86 -21.26 16.62
C SER A 164 15.10 -20.18 15.56
N SER A 165 14.36 -20.19 14.45
CA SER A 165 14.53 -19.22 13.35
C SER A 165 13.95 -17.82 13.64
N VAL A 166 13.28 -17.66 14.79
CA VAL A 166 12.51 -16.48 15.17
C VAL A 166 12.78 -16.09 16.62
N VAL A 167 12.90 -14.78 16.89
CA VAL A 167 12.80 -14.22 18.25
C VAL A 167 11.32 -13.99 18.56
N TRP A 168 10.76 -14.73 19.52
CA TRP A 168 9.30 -14.84 19.70
C TRP A 168 8.67 -13.80 20.63
N THR A 169 9.46 -12.92 21.23
CA THR A 169 9.01 -11.97 22.27
C THR A 169 7.93 -11.03 21.76
N ALA A 170 8.02 -10.59 20.49
CA ALA A 170 7.10 -9.68 19.84
C ALA A 170 5.71 -10.27 19.50
N TYR A 171 5.54 -11.60 19.52
CA TYR A 171 4.33 -12.25 19.02
C TYR A 171 3.53 -12.94 20.12
N THR A 172 2.20 -13.04 19.96
CA THR A 172 1.37 -13.79 20.91
C THR A 172 1.72 -15.28 20.92
N CYS A 173 1.96 -15.87 19.74
CA CYS A 173 2.45 -17.24 19.63
C CYS A 173 3.95 -17.32 19.90
N LYS A 174 4.38 -18.39 20.58
CA LYS A 174 5.79 -18.60 20.97
C LYS A 174 6.49 -19.75 20.22
N ASN A 175 5.82 -20.31 19.23
CA ASN A 175 6.33 -21.34 18.32
C ASN A 175 5.41 -21.43 17.09
N TYR A 176 5.87 -22.13 16.05
CA TYR A 176 5.09 -22.36 14.84
C TYR A 176 3.88 -23.26 15.06
N ASN A 177 3.94 -24.20 16.00
CA ASN A 177 2.78 -25.06 16.31
C ASN A 177 1.57 -24.22 16.81
N CYS A 178 1.82 -23.17 17.58
CA CYS A 178 0.79 -22.20 17.96
C CYS A 178 0.22 -21.47 16.74
N LEU A 179 1.08 -21.02 15.81
CA LEU A 179 0.66 -20.32 14.59
C LEU A 179 -0.19 -21.23 13.68
N VAL A 180 0.22 -22.47 13.48
CA VAL A 180 -0.52 -23.49 12.72
C VAL A 180 -1.91 -23.72 13.31
N ASN A 181 -2.03 -23.76 14.64
CA ASN A 181 -3.30 -23.98 15.32
C ASN A 181 -4.08 -22.69 15.64
N ARG A 182 -3.60 -21.52 15.22
CA ARG A 182 -4.18 -20.21 15.56
C ARG A 182 -5.66 -20.10 15.19
N LYS A 183 -6.05 -20.59 14.01
CA LYS A 183 -7.46 -20.58 13.58
C LYS A 183 -8.41 -21.28 14.55
N ARG A 184 -7.95 -22.33 15.21
CA ARG A 184 -8.74 -23.13 16.17
C ARG A 184 -8.77 -22.49 17.55
N ASN A 185 -7.67 -21.88 17.97
CA ASN A 185 -7.44 -21.48 19.35
C ASN A 185 -7.76 -19.99 19.62
N GLU A 186 -7.63 -19.13 18.61
CA GLU A 186 -7.79 -17.69 18.78
C GLU A 186 -9.19 -17.22 18.36
N LYS A 187 -9.86 -16.47 19.24
CA LYS A 187 -11.09 -15.74 18.93
C LYS A 187 -10.73 -14.35 18.41
N GLY A 188 -11.37 -13.91 17.33
CA GLY A 188 -11.12 -12.59 16.71
C GLY A 188 -10.39 -12.65 15.37
N PHE A 189 -10.04 -11.46 14.87
CA PHE A 189 -9.32 -11.25 13.63
C PHE A 189 -7.82 -11.25 13.87
N SER A 190 -7.11 -12.09 13.12
CA SER A 190 -5.66 -12.09 13.03
C SER A 190 -5.31 -12.18 11.56
N ASP A 191 -4.32 -11.41 11.12
CA ASP A 191 -3.84 -11.50 9.74
C ASP A 191 -3.35 -12.93 9.45
N CYS A 192 -3.68 -13.45 8.27
CA CYS A 192 -3.21 -14.75 7.81
C CYS A 192 -3.50 -15.90 8.81
N LYS A 193 -4.74 -15.97 9.35
CA LYS A 193 -5.10 -16.81 10.52
C LYS A 193 -4.81 -18.31 10.39
N ASP A 194 -4.88 -18.88 9.19
CA ASP A 194 -4.60 -20.31 8.90
C ASP A 194 -3.48 -20.55 7.90
N CYS A 195 -2.74 -19.51 7.51
CA CYS A 195 -1.78 -19.64 6.41
C CYS A 195 -0.46 -20.33 6.81
N PHE A 196 -0.13 -20.39 8.11
CA PHE A 196 1.04 -21.11 8.59
C PHE A 196 0.89 -22.64 8.50
N ASP A 197 -0.34 -23.14 8.34
CA ASP A 197 -0.58 -24.56 8.05
C ASP A 197 -0.38 -24.83 6.55
N LEU A 198 0.88 -25.11 6.19
CA LEU A 198 1.28 -25.38 4.81
C LEU A 198 0.65 -26.64 4.19
N GLN A 199 0.11 -27.55 5.01
CA GLN A 199 -0.45 -28.82 4.54
C GLN A 199 -1.98 -28.78 4.37
N ALA A 200 -2.65 -27.77 4.94
CA ALA A 200 -4.09 -27.57 4.81
C ALA A 200 -4.46 -26.72 3.58
N ASN A 201 -5.27 -25.67 3.78
CA ASN A 201 -5.79 -24.83 2.71
C ASN A 201 -4.68 -24.21 1.85
N GLU A 202 -3.56 -23.84 2.48
CA GLU A 202 -2.42 -23.20 1.82
C GLU A 202 -1.84 -24.07 0.69
N LYS A 203 -1.82 -25.40 0.87
CA LYS A 203 -1.40 -26.39 -0.14
C LYS A 203 -2.28 -26.41 -1.39
N SER A 204 -3.46 -25.80 -1.36
CA SER A 204 -4.37 -25.75 -2.50
C SER A 204 -4.47 -24.37 -3.16
N ARG A 205 -3.94 -23.31 -2.52
CA ARG A 205 -4.09 -21.94 -3.02
C ARG A 205 -3.48 -21.76 -4.41
N TRP A 206 -4.25 -21.11 -5.27
CA TRP A 206 -3.96 -20.84 -6.70
C TRP A 206 -3.65 -22.07 -7.57
N ALA A 207 -3.79 -23.29 -7.04
CA ALA A 207 -3.48 -24.53 -7.76
C ALA A 207 -4.53 -24.85 -8.84
N ARG A 208 -5.81 -24.60 -8.54
CA ARG A 208 -6.95 -24.83 -9.43
C ARG A 208 -8.01 -23.76 -9.16
N SER A 209 -8.76 -23.38 -10.19
CA SER A 209 -9.93 -22.52 -9.99
C SER A 209 -11.02 -23.29 -9.24
N LYS A 210 -11.64 -22.66 -8.23
CA LYS A 210 -12.63 -23.31 -7.34
C LYS A 210 -14.09 -23.14 -7.81
N GLY A 211 -14.33 -22.86 -9.09
CA GLY A 211 -15.68 -22.83 -9.67
C GLY A 211 -16.56 -21.62 -9.29
N GLY A 212 -16.12 -20.75 -8.36
CA GLY A 212 -16.80 -19.52 -7.95
C GLY A 212 -16.41 -18.26 -8.74
N GLY A 213 -15.56 -18.40 -9.75
CA GLY A 213 -15.13 -17.31 -10.63
C GLY A 213 -14.08 -16.36 -10.06
N LEU A 214 -14.08 -16.09 -8.74
CA LEU A 214 -13.13 -15.20 -8.06
C LEU A 214 -11.70 -15.78 -7.95
N ASP A 215 -11.58 -17.10 -7.84
CA ASP A 215 -10.29 -17.79 -7.68
C ASP A 215 -9.65 -18.04 -9.05
N PHE A 216 -8.79 -17.12 -9.49
CA PHE A 216 -7.96 -17.34 -10.67
C PHE A 216 -6.82 -18.28 -10.30
N SER A 217 -6.57 -19.29 -11.13
CA SER A 217 -5.39 -20.14 -10.94
C SER A 217 -4.14 -19.48 -11.54
N ILE A 218 -2.96 -19.81 -11.02
CA ILE A 218 -1.71 -19.30 -11.61
C ILE A 218 -1.60 -19.70 -13.08
N ASP A 219 -1.95 -20.94 -13.42
CA ASP A 219 -1.87 -21.42 -14.81
C ASP A 219 -2.82 -20.67 -15.75
N GLU A 220 -4.01 -20.32 -15.27
CA GLU A 220 -4.96 -19.47 -16.01
C GLU A 220 -4.41 -18.06 -16.25
N VAL A 221 -3.83 -17.43 -15.22
CA VAL A 221 -3.25 -16.08 -15.36
C VAL A 221 -2.05 -16.09 -16.30
N LEU A 222 -1.15 -17.08 -16.16
CA LEU A 222 0.02 -17.20 -17.03
C LEU A 222 -0.34 -17.49 -18.49
N ALA A 223 -1.44 -18.21 -18.73
CA ALA A 223 -1.94 -18.49 -20.08
C ALA A 223 -2.45 -17.25 -20.83
N THR A 224 -2.68 -16.12 -20.14
CA THR A 224 -3.02 -14.84 -20.80
C THR A 224 -1.86 -14.22 -21.55
N LYS A 225 -0.65 -14.77 -21.40
CA LYS A 225 0.58 -14.28 -21.99
C LYS A 225 1.32 -15.35 -22.76
N PRO A 226 2.18 -14.96 -23.72
CA PRO A 226 3.10 -15.89 -24.35
C PRO A 226 3.91 -16.64 -23.29
N ARG A 227 4.05 -17.95 -23.48
CA ARG A 227 4.76 -18.82 -22.54
C ARG A 227 6.17 -18.28 -22.26
N GLY A 228 6.51 -18.13 -20.98
CA GLY A 228 7.82 -17.66 -20.53
C GLY A 228 8.01 -16.14 -20.54
N SER A 229 7.00 -15.34 -20.87
CA SER A 229 7.13 -13.88 -20.83
C SER A 229 7.07 -13.30 -19.41
N ILE A 230 6.37 -13.98 -18.49
CA ILE A 230 6.33 -13.63 -17.06
C ILE A 230 7.48 -14.34 -16.36
N ARG A 231 8.44 -13.60 -15.82
CA ARG A 231 9.69 -14.15 -15.26
C ARG A 231 10.05 -13.57 -13.90
N ILE A 232 9.69 -12.30 -13.68
CA ILE A 232 9.94 -11.59 -12.42
C ILE A 232 8.70 -10.83 -11.98
N GLY A 233 8.44 -10.81 -10.67
CA GLY A 233 7.32 -10.08 -10.12
C GLY A 233 7.41 -9.79 -8.63
N LEU A 234 6.35 -9.17 -8.14
CA LEU A 234 6.18 -8.76 -6.76
C LEU A 234 4.87 -9.32 -6.21
N ASP A 235 4.90 -9.80 -4.97
CA ASP A 235 3.71 -10.20 -4.20
C ASP A 235 3.56 -9.24 -3.02
N VAL A 236 2.59 -8.34 -3.11
CA VAL A 236 2.33 -7.32 -2.09
C VAL A 236 1.49 -7.93 -0.98
N GLY A 237 2.07 -8.01 0.22
CA GLY A 237 1.36 -8.58 1.37
C GLY A 237 1.18 -10.10 1.28
N GLY A 238 2.19 -10.82 0.80
CA GLY A 238 2.09 -12.24 0.43
C GLY A 238 1.91 -13.23 1.59
N GLY A 239 1.68 -12.77 2.83
CA GLY A 239 1.55 -13.60 4.02
C GLY A 239 2.77 -14.49 4.23
N VAL A 240 2.61 -15.81 4.05
CA VAL A 240 3.69 -16.81 4.15
C VAL A 240 4.39 -17.10 2.80
N ALA A 241 4.20 -16.27 1.78
CA ALA A 241 4.80 -16.35 0.44
C ALA A 241 4.43 -17.59 -0.40
N THR A 242 3.23 -18.15 -0.20
CA THR A 242 2.80 -19.31 -1.00
C THR A 242 2.63 -18.97 -2.48
N PHE A 243 2.13 -17.79 -2.82
CA PHE A 243 2.06 -17.36 -4.22
C PHE A 243 3.46 -17.36 -4.85
N ALA A 244 4.45 -16.76 -4.19
CA ALA A 244 5.84 -16.75 -4.64
C ALA A 244 6.43 -18.16 -4.81
N VAL A 245 6.16 -19.08 -3.87
CA VAL A 245 6.59 -20.49 -3.98
C VAL A 245 5.98 -21.17 -5.22
N ARG A 246 4.68 -20.99 -5.48
CA ARG A 246 4.01 -21.58 -6.66
C ARG A 246 4.51 -21.01 -7.98
N MET A 247 4.84 -19.73 -7.99
CA MET A 247 5.43 -19.05 -9.14
C MET A 247 6.87 -19.57 -9.37
N ARG A 248 7.64 -19.80 -8.31
CA ARG A 248 8.97 -20.43 -8.39
C ARG A 248 8.93 -21.85 -8.97
N GLU A 249 7.95 -22.66 -8.61
CA GLU A 249 7.75 -23.99 -9.21
C GLU A 249 7.57 -23.93 -10.75
N ARG A 250 7.26 -22.75 -11.29
CA ARG A 250 7.15 -22.44 -12.72
C ARG A 250 8.33 -21.62 -13.24
N ASN A 251 9.43 -21.57 -12.49
CA ASN A 251 10.64 -20.79 -12.77
C ASN A 251 10.41 -19.27 -12.83
N ILE A 252 9.45 -18.74 -12.07
CA ILE A 252 9.19 -17.31 -11.96
C ILE A 252 9.68 -16.80 -10.61
N THR A 253 10.50 -15.75 -10.63
CA THR A 253 11.04 -15.15 -9.41
C THR A 253 10.08 -14.10 -8.87
N ILE A 254 9.56 -14.33 -7.68
CA ILE A 254 8.71 -13.38 -6.98
C ILE A 254 9.43 -12.90 -5.72
N VAL A 255 9.48 -11.58 -5.57
CA VAL A 255 9.85 -10.93 -4.30
C VAL A 255 8.56 -10.66 -3.53
N THR A 256 8.54 -10.88 -2.22
CA THR A 256 7.31 -10.74 -1.42
C THR A 256 7.46 -9.63 -0.39
N THR A 257 6.54 -8.68 -0.36
CA THR A 257 6.45 -7.71 0.73
C THR A 257 5.60 -8.27 1.87
N SER A 258 5.99 -7.99 3.11
CA SER A 258 5.19 -8.38 4.27
C SER A 258 5.54 -7.56 5.49
N MET A 259 4.57 -7.35 6.39
CA MET A 259 4.79 -6.81 7.72
C MET A 259 4.55 -7.92 8.75
N ASN A 260 5.35 -7.98 9.82
CA ASN A 260 5.24 -9.00 10.87
C ASN A 260 4.06 -8.77 11.84
N LEU A 261 2.84 -8.58 11.32
CA LEU A 261 1.65 -8.26 12.11
C LEU A 261 1.20 -9.47 12.94
N ASN A 262 1.66 -9.52 14.20
CA ASN A 262 1.42 -10.64 15.13
C ASN A 262 1.80 -12.01 14.51
N GLY A 263 2.87 -12.04 13.72
CA GLY A 263 3.40 -13.25 13.11
C GLY A 263 4.76 -12.98 12.45
N PRO A 264 5.71 -13.92 12.52
CA PRO A 264 7.06 -13.75 11.97
C PRO A 264 7.10 -13.99 10.46
N PHE A 265 6.28 -13.26 9.69
CA PHE A 265 6.11 -13.51 8.27
C PHE A 265 7.43 -13.39 7.50
N ASN A 266 8.23 -12.34 7.73
CA ASN A 266 9.48 -12.13 7.00
C ASN A 266 10.50 -13.26 7.25
N ASN A 267 10.64 -13.73 8.50
CA ASN A 267 11.48 -14.89 8.82
C ASN A 267 10.96 -16.18 8.17
N PHE A 268 9.64 -16.37 8.13
CA PHE A 268 9.02 -17.55 7.51
C PHE A 268 9.20 -17.53 5.99
N ILE A 269 8.98 -16.39 5.33
CA ILE A 269 9.21 -16.17 3.90
C ILE A 269 10.67 -16.50 3.54
N ALA A 270 11.62 -15.94 4.29
CA ALA A 270 13.05 -16.21 4.10
C ALA A 270 13.39 -17.70 4.29
N SER A 271 12.79 -18.35 5.29
CA SER A 271 13.00 -19.78 5.57
C SER A 271 12.48 -20.70 4.47
N ARG A 272 11.51 -20.23 3.66
CA ARG A 272 11.05 -20.90 2.43
C ARG A 272 11.95 -20.59 1.21
N GLY A 273 13.04 -19.88 1.43
CA GLY A 273 13.97 -19.43 0.40
C GLY A 273 13.41 -18.34 -0.50
N VAL A 274 12.33 -17.66 -0.14
CA VAL A 274 11.76 -16.52 -0.89
C VAL A 274 12.36 -15.22 -0.36
N VAL A 275 12.53 -14.20 -1.20
CA VAL A 275 13.07 -12.89 -0.78
C VAL A 275 11.97 -12.07 -0.10
N PRO A 276 12.06 -11.79 1.21
CA PRO A 276 11.13 -10.88 1.88
C PRO A 276 11.59 -9.42 1.76
N LEU A 277 10.62 -8.51 1.60
CA LEU A 277 10.80 -7.08 1.78
C LEU A 277 9.96 -6.61 2.95
N TYR A 278 10.62 -6.17 4.02
CA TYR A 278 9.96 -5.61 5.19
C TYR A 278 9.62 -4.14 4.93
N ILE A 279 8.54 -3.92 4.18
CA ILE A 279 8.06 -2.59 3.79
C ILE A 279 6.58 -2.44 4.05
N SER A 280 6.15 -1.25 4.49
CA SER A 280 4.74 -0.95 4.71
C SER A 280 4.06 -0.47 3.42
N ILE A 281 2.73 -0.40 3.42
CA ILE A 281 1.97 0.02 2.23
C ILE A 281 2.13 1.50 1.87
N SER A 282 2.61 2.32 2.81
CA SER A 282 2.84 3.75 2.58
C SER A 282 4.18 4.01 1.88
N GLN A 283 5.08 3.02 1.85
CA GLN A 283 6.38 3.15 1.21
C GLN A 283 6.28 2.93 -0.30
N ARG A 284 6.99 3.78 -1.05
CA ARG A 284 7.20 3.56 -2.48
C ARG A 284 7.93 2.25 -2.72
N LEU A 285 7.41 1.44 -3.62
CA LEU A 285 7.99 0.17 -4.03
C LEU A 285 9.45 0.36 -4.49
N PRO A 286 10.41 -0.38 -3.90
CA PRO A 286 11.86 -0.21 -4.14
C PRO A 286 12.32 -0.86 -5.44
N PHE A 287 11.52 -0.78 -6.49
CA PHE A 287 11.82 -1.26 -7.83
C PHE A 287 11.90 -0.08 -8.79
N TYR A 288 12.78 -0.17 -9.77
CA TYR A 288 12.86 0.82 -10.84
C TYR A 288 11.64 0.72 -11.77
N ASP A 289 11.39 1.78 -12.52
CA ASP A 289 10.24 1.88 -13.41
C ASP A 289 10.31 0.82 -14.52
N ASN A 290 9.17 0.21 -14.85
CA ASN A 290 9.06 -0.78 -15.93
C ASN A 290 10.04 -1.96 -15.81
N THR A 291 10.13 -2.57 -14.63
CA THR A 291 11.06 -3.70 -14.39
C THR A 291 10.39 -5.03 -14.07
N LEU A 292 9.11 -5.03 -13.69
CA LEU A 292 8.37 -6.23 -13.30
C LEU A 292 7.40 -6.69 -14.38
N ASP A 293 7.25 -8.01 -14.51
CA ASP A 293 6.32 -8.62 -15.47
C ASP A 293 4.94 -8.87 -14.83
N ILE A 294 4.89 -9.07 -13.51
CA ILE A 294 3.65 -9.25 -12.74
C ILE A 294 3.75 -8.63 -11.34
N VAL A 295 2.67 -8.02 -10.88
CA VAL A 295 2.46 -7.64 -9.48
C VAL A 295 1.17 -8.32 -9.02
N HIS A 296 1.25 -9.05 -7.91
CA HIS A 296 0.13 -9.70 -7.26
C HIS A 296 -0.13 -9.05 -5.90
N SER A 297 -1.40 -8.97 -5.49
CA SER A 297 -1.79 -8.57 -4.14
C SER A 297 -3.05 -9.33 -3.77
N MET A 298 -3.07 -9.92 -2.57
CA MET A 298 -4.28 -10.54 -2.02
C MET A 298 -4.62 -9.97 -0.65
N HIS A 299 -5.87 -9.53 -0.47
CA HIS A 299 -6.45 -8.97 0.77
C HIS A 299 -5.82 -7.66 1.32
N VAL A 300 -4.53 -7.42 1.14
CA VAL A 300 -3.82 -6.27 1.74
C VAL A 300 -4.26 -4.94 1.11
N LEU A 301 -4.31 -4.85 -0.22
CA LEU A 301 -4.88 -3.69 -0.90
C LEU A 301 -6.41 -3.78 -0.83
N SER A 302 -7.04 -3.07 0.11
CA SER A 302 -8.49 -3.10 0.37
C SER A 302 -8.99 -1.78 0.99
N ASN A 303 -10.28 -1.70 1.33
CA ASN A 303 -10.95 -0.48 1.79
C ASN A 303 -10.49 0.11 3.13
N TRP A 304 -9.60 -0.55 3.86
CA TRP A 304 -8.99 0.03 5.07
C TRP A 304 -7.93 1.10 4.75
N ILE A 305 -7.42 1.14 3.51
CA ILE A 305 -6.46 2.13 3.04
C ILE A 305 -7.22 3.39 2.60
N PRO A 306 -6.84 4.60 3.05
CA PRO A 306 -7.42 5.85 2.56
C PRO A 306 -7.35 5.94 1.03
N THR A 307 -8.46 6.31 0.39
CA THR A 307 -8.64 6.28 -1.06
C THR A 307 -7.52 6.99 -1.83
N THR A 308 -7.08 8.17 -1.37
CA THR A 308 -5.97 8.91 -1.99
C THR A 308 -4.65 8.13 -1.91
N LEU A 309 -4.35 7.50 -0.78
CA LEU A 309 -3.13 6.70 -0.61
C LEU A 309 -3.20 5.43 -1.47
N LEU A 310 -4.35 4.78 -1.54
CA LEU A 310 -4.57 3.62 -2.41
C LEU A 310 -4.36 3.98 -3.89
N HIS A 311 -4.81 5.16 -4.31
CA HIS A 311 -4.60 5.66 -5.66
C HIS A 311 -3.10 5.82 -5.98
N PHE A 312 -2.32 6.41 -5.06
CA PHE A 312 -0.86 6.46 -5.18
C PHE A 312 -0.23 5.07 -5.23
N ALA A 313 -0.68 4.13 -4.40
CA ALA A 313 -0.17 2.76 -4.40
C ALA A 313 -0.42 2.06 -5.75
N PHE A 314 -1.60 2.22 -6.36
CA PHE A 314 -1.88 1.65 -7.68
C PHE A 314 -1.08 2.31 -8.80
N PHE A 315 -0.82 3.62 -8.74
CA PHE A 315 0.11 4.26 -9.66
C PHE A 315 1.54 3.75 -9.49
N ASP A 316 1.94 3.41 -8.26
CA ASP A 316 3.25 2.84 -7.99
C ASP A 316 3.37 1.40 -8.53
N VAL A 317 2.29 0.61 -8.45
CA VAL A 317 2.16 -0.68 -9.14
C VAL A 317 2.26 -0.49 -10.65
N TYR A 318 1.52 0.47 -11.22
CA TYR A 318 1.58 0.78 -12.65
C TYR A 318 2.98 1.18 -13.09
N ARG A 319 3.69 1.95 -12.27
CA ARG A 319 5.07 2.39 -12.52
C ARG A 319 6.05 1.24 -12.61
N VAL A 320 6.02 0.30 -11.66
CA VAL A 320 6.99 -0.82 -11.62
C VAL A 320 6.73 -1.88 -12.69
N LEU A 321 5.48 -2.00 -13.16
CA LEU A 321 5.11 -2.91 -14.25
C LEU A 321 5.64 -2.43 -15.59
N ARG A 322 6.21 -3.37 -16.37
CA ARG A 322 6.54 -3.16 -17.79
C ARG A 322 5.29 -2.95 -18.64
N PRO A 323 5.39 -2.30 -19.81
CA PRO A 323 4.34 -2.39 -20.83
C PRO A 323 3.96 -3.86 -21.09
N GLY A 324 2.67 -4.18 -21.04
CA GLY A 324 2.16 -5.55 -21.09
C GLY A 324 2.28 -6.33 -19.77
N GLY A 325 2.84 -5.77 -18.70
CA GLY A 325 2.90 -6.38 -17.39
C GLY A 325 1.51 -6.54 -16.75
N LEU A 326 1.37 -7.54 -15.89
CA LEU A 326 0.10 -7.89 -15.26
C LEU A 326 -0.01 -7.34 -13.84
N PHE A 327 -1.09 -6.65 -13.53
CA PHE A 327 -1.52 -6.44 -12.15
C PHE A 327 -2.65 -7.42 -11.82
N TRP A 328 -2.38 -8.37 -10.94
CA TRP A 328 -3.36 -9.31 -10.40
C TRP A 328 -3.79 -8.83 -9.02
N LEU A 329 -4.96 -8.20 -8.98
CA LEU A 329 -5.62 -7.77 -7.75
C LEU A 329 -6.58 -8.90 -7.31
N ASP A 330 -6.15 -9.71 -6.35
CA ASP A 330 -6.84 -10.91 -5.93
C ASP A 330 -7.67 -10.65 -4.65
N HIS A 331 -8.98 -10.89 -4.71
CA HIS A 331 -9.87 -10.72 -3.55
C HIS A 331 -9.70 -9.37 -2.82
N PHE A 332 -9.60 -8.27 -3.56
CA PHE A 332 -9.80 -6.91 -3.03
C PHE A 332 -11.19 -6.85 -2.40
N PHE A 333 -11.34 -6.25 -1.22
CA PHE A 333 -12.66 -6.14 -0.60
C PHE A 333 -13.02 -4.72 -0.17
N CYS A 334 -14.32 -4.45 -0.28
CA CYS A 334 -14.95 -3.22 0.18
C CYS A 334 -16.44 -3.46 0.48
N VAL A 335 -17.11 -2.46 1.04
CA VAL A 335 -18.59 -2.47 1.12
C VAL A 335 -19.15 -2.36 -0.30
N GLY A 336 -20.22 -3.09 -0.61
CA GLY A 336 -20.72 -3.23 -1.98
C GLY A 336 -21.00 -1.91 -2.71
N GLU A 337 -21.63 -0.94 -2.05
CA GLU A 337 -21.91 0.40 -2.62
C GLU A 337 -20.61 1.13 -3.04
N GLN A 338 -19.54 0.98 -2.27
CA GLN A 338 -18.25 1.61 -2.55
C GLN A 338 -17.55 1.02 -3.78
N LEU A 339 -17.88 -0.22 -4.16
CA LEU A 339 -17.21 -0.88 -5.29
C LEU A 339 -17.48 -0.13 -6.58
N GLU A 340 -18.74 0.22 -6.84
CA GLU A 340 -19.14 0.89 -8.08
C GLU A 340 -18.91 2.40 -8.03
N GLU A 341 -19.11 3.02 -6.86
CA GLU A 341 -19.02 4.49 -6.70
C GLU A 341 -17.59 5.00 -6.50
N ILE A 342 -16.70 4.20 -5.92
CA ILE A 342 -15.37 4.64 -5.48
C ILE A 342 -14.28 3.78 -6.13
N TYR A 343 -14.23 2.49 -5.81
CA TYR A 343 -13.06 1.66 -6.11
C TYR A 343 -12.98 1.25 -7.59
N GLY A 344 -14.11 0.97 -8.23
CA GLY A 344 -14.19 0.69 -9.65
C GLY A 344 -13.67 1.87 -10.50
N PRO A 345 -14.20 3.10 -10.32
CA PRO A 345 -13.68 4.30 -10.97
C PRO A 345 -12.20 4.57 -10.66
N LEU A 346 -11.77 4.39 -9.41
CA LEU A 346 -10.38 4.58 -8.99
C LEU A 346 -9.42 3.59 -9.65
N ILE A 347 -9.80 2.32 -9.79
CA ILE A 347 -8.96 1.33 -10.47
C ILE A 347 -8.90 1.63 -11.97
N LYS A 348 -10.02 2.05 -12.57
CA LYS A 348 -10.10 2.44 -13.98
C LYS A 348 -9.25 3.68 -14.29
N SER A 349 -9.19 4.67 -13.38
CA SER A 349 -8.45 5.92 -13.60
C SER A 349 -6.94 5.73 -13.73
N ILE A 350 -6.39 4.59 -13.31
CA ILE A 350 -4.95 4.29 -13.44
C ILE A 350 -4.53 4.04 -14.90
N GLY A 351 -5.46 3.60 -15.76
CA GLY A 351 -5.18 3.36 -17.19
C GLY A 351 -4.74 1.93 -17.54
N PHE A 352 -5.03 0.94 -16.70
CA PHE A 352 -4.85 -0.47 -17.08
C PHE A 352 -5.93 -0.95 -18.06
N ASN A 353 -5.56 -1.84 -18.98
CA ASN A 353 -6.50 -2.66 -19.74
C ASN A 353 -7.09 -3.75 -18.83
N LYS A 354 -8.41 -3.94 -18.89
CA LYS A 354 -9.10 -4.97 -18.11
C LYS A 354 -9.11 -6.29 -18.88
N LEU A 355 -8.37 -7.30 -18.41
CA LEU A 355 -8.40 -8.65 -18.99
C LEU A 355 -9.50 -9.51 -18.36
N LYS A 356 -9.62 -9.46 -17.03
CA LYS A 356 -10.65 -10.20 -16.28
C LYS A 356 -11.09 -9.41 -15.07
N TRP A 357 -12.39 -9.47 -14.75
CA TRP A 357 -12.99 -8.73 -13.63
C TRP A 357 -14.19 -9.52 -13.11
N VAL A 358 -14.08 -10.04 -11.90
CA VAL A 358 -15.12 -10.85 -11.26
C VAL A 358 -15.41 -10.27 -9.90
N VAL A 359 -16.70 -10.08 -9.62
CA VAL A 359 -17.20 -9.58 -8.35
C VAL A 359 -18.07 -10.66 -7.71
N GLY A 360 -17.90 -10.89 -6.42
CA GLY A 360 -18.69 -11.85 -5.66
C GLY A 360 -18.88 -11.42 -4.20
N ARG A 361 -19.84 -12.02 -3.51
CA ARG A 361 -20.12 -11.67 -2.10
C ARG A 361 -19.00 -12.21 -1.20
N LYS A 362 -18.57 -11.38 -0.25
CA LYS A 362 -17.67 -11.77 0.83
C LYS A 362 -18.50 -12.21 2.04
N LEU A 363 -18.44 -13.50 2.39
CA LEU A 363 -19.33 -14.12 3.39
C LEU A 363 -18.63 -14.63 4.65
N ASP A 364 -17.30 -14.61 4.67
CA ASP A 364 -16.44 -15.10 5.77
C ASP A 364 -16.63 -14.33 7.09
N ARG A 365 -17.12 -13.08 7.04
CA ARG A 365 -17.42 -12.25 8.21
C ARG A 365 -18.92 -12.04 8.46
N GLY A 366 -19.77 -12.71 7.70
CA GLY A 366 -21.22 -12.56 7.78
C GLY A 366 -21.81 -11.68 6.66
N PRO A 367 -22.98 -12.04 6.11
CA PRO A 367 -23.61 -11.31 5.00
C PRO A 367 -24.10 -9.91 5.36
N GLU A 368 -24.28 -9.61 6.66
CA GLU A 368 -24.76 -8.33 7.19
C GLU A 368 -23.81 -7.17 6.91
N LEU A 369 -22.51 -7.44 6.75
CA LEU A 369 -21.52 -6.42 6.42
C LEU A 369 -21.60 -5.95 4.96
N ARG A 370 -22.35 -6.68 4.11
CA ARG A 370 -22.52 -6.39 2.68
C ARG A 370 -21.18 -6.17 1.95
N GLU A 371 -20.15 -6.89 2.39
CA GLU A 371 -18.83 -6.82 1.77
C GLU A 371 -18.83 -7.60 0.45
N MET A 372 -18.07 -7.09 -0.51
CA MET A 372 -17.86 -7.72 -1.81
C MET A 372 -16.38 -7.98 -2.01
N TYR A 373 -16.06 -9.09 -2.67
CA TYR A 373 -14.76 -9.34 -3.25
C TYR A 373 -14.74 -8.92 -4.72
N LEU A 374 -13.63 -8.32 -5.13
CA LEU A 374 -13.22 -8.11 -6.51
C LEU A 374 -11.92 -8.89 -6.75
N SER A 375 -11.95 -9.79 -7.74
CA SER A 375 -10.74 -10.35 -8.34
C SER A 375 -10.60 -9.81 -9.76
N ALA A 376 -9.51 -9.13 -10.04
CA ALA A 376 -9.23 -8.49 -11.32
C ALA A 376 -7.84 -8.86 -11.84
N LEU A 377 -7.79 -9.16 -13.13
CA LEU A 377 -6.54 -9.26 -13.88
C LEU A 377 -6.50 -8.10 -14.85
N LEU A 378 -5.51 -7.23 -14.62
CA LEU A 378 -5.32 -5.97 -15.31
C LEU A 378 -3.98 -6.00 -16.03
N GLU A 379 -3.88 -5.37 -17.19
CA GLU A 379 -2.68 -5.33 -18.01
C GLU A 379 -2.27 -3.89 -18.26
N LYS A 380 -1.00 -3.56 -18.03
CA LYS A 380 -0.46 -2.27 -18.45
C LYS A 380 -0.45 -2.21 -19.99
N PRO A 381 -0.98 -1.16 -20.64
CA PRO A 381 -0.99 -1.07 -22.09
C PRO A 381 0.39 -1.33 -22.70
N LEU A 382 0.44 -2.10 -23.79
CA LEU A 382 1.71 -2.37 -24.52
C LEU A 382 2.23 -1.13 -25.26
N LYS A 383 1.30 -0.28 -25.71
CA LYS A 383 1.58 0.97 -26.39
C LYS A 383 0.88 2.07 -25.61
N ASN A 384 1.44 3.27 -25.65
CA ASN A 384 0.82 4.45 -25.06
C ASN A 384 0.62 4.36 -23.55
N SER A 385 1.56 3.71 -22.85
CA SER A 385 1.51 3.48 -21.41
C SER A 385 2.06 4.66 -20.58
N TRP A 386 2.07 5.85 -21.15
CA TRP A 386 2.62 7.08 -20.55
C TRP A 386 1.78 7.60 -19.39
#